data_AF-A0A7X7KLK0-F1
#
_entry.id   AF-A0A7X7KLK0-F1
#
_cell.length_a   1.000
_cell.length_b   1.000
_cell.length_c   1.000
_cell.angle_alpha   90.00
_cell.angle_beta   90.00
_cell.angle_gamma   90.00
#
_symmetry.space_group_name_H-M   'P 1'
#
loop_
_entity.id
_entity.type
_entity.pdbx_description
1 polymer ?
#
loop_
_entity_poly.entity_id
_entity_poly.type
_entity_poly.pdbx_seq_one_letter_code
_entity_poly.pdbx_strand_id
1 'polypeptide(L)' 'HGDLGGAGDPAAISIEGHREQIENLSRAILTGTEPMVSGHEARRSVELILGIYQSAREGREVRFA' A
#
# COMPACT_ATOMS: atom_id res chain seq x y z
N HIS A 1 5.61 -21.56 -4.99
CA HIS A 1 5.71 -20.10 -5.16
C HIS A 1 4.40 -19.70 -5.85
N GLY A 2 3.40 -19.33 -5.05
CA GLY A 2 1.99 -19.29 -5.46
C GLY A 2 1.63 -17.98 -6.13
N ASP A 3 0.86 -18.10 -7.20
CA ASP A 3 0.36 -17.05 -8.06
C ASP A 3 -0.56 -16.09 -7.27
N LEU A 4 -0.08 -14.85 -7.04
CA LEU A 4 -0.82 -13.77 -6.37
C LEU A 4 -1.54 -12.85 -7.38
N GLY A 5 -1.43 -13.17 -8.68
CA GLY A 5 -1.98 -12.36 -9.76
C GLY A 5 -3.42 -12.75 -10.07
N GLY A 6 -4.40 -12.03 -9.53
CA GLY A 6 -5.83 -12.15 -9.88
C GLY A 6 -6.18 -11.81 -11.34
N ALA A 7 -5.21 -11.84 -12.26
CA ALA A 7 -5.38 -11.52 -13.67
C ALA A 7 -6.20 -12.59 -14.44
N GLY A 8 -6.25 -13.83 -13.94
CA GLY A 8 -7.03 -14.93 -14.53
C GLY A 8 -8.27 -15.34 -13.75
N ASP A 9 -8.28 -15.09 -12.43
CA ASP A 9 -9.41 -15.35 -11.53
C ASP A 9 -9.37 -14.35 -10.36
N PRO A 10 -10.28 -13.36 -10.32
CA PRO A 10 -10.38 -12.43 -9.21
C PRO A 10 -10.60 -13.13 -7.85
N ALA A 11 -11.19 -14.33 -7.83
CA ALA A 11 -11.38 -15.12 -6.60
C ALA A 11 -10.09 -15.82 -6.13
N ALA A 12 -9.04 -15.88 -6.97
CA ALA A 12 -7.72 -16.40 -6.60
C ALA A 12 -6.87 -15.39 -5.82
N ILE A 13 -7.35 -14.16 -5.62
CA ILE A 13 -6.67 -13.18 -4.77
C ILE A 13 -6.69 -13.68 -3.33
N SER A 14 -5.52 -14.01 -2.80
CA SER A 14 -5.36 -14.51 -1.43
C SER A 14 -5.64 -13.43 -0.38
N ILE A 15 -6.35 -13.81 0.69
CA ILE A 15 -6.57 -12.97 1.88
C ILE A 15 -5.33 -12.84 2.77
N GLU A 16 -4.31 -13.68 2.55
CA GLU A 16 -3.19 -13.82 3.47
C GLU A 16 -2.42 -12.51 3.68
N GLY A 17 -2.21 -11.72 2.61
CA GLY A 17 -1.54 -10.43 2.73
C GLY A 17 -2.29 -9.43 3.63
N HIS A 18 -3.63 -9.43 3.59
CA HIS A 18 -4.43 -8.61 4.50
C HIS A 18 -4.36 -9.12 5.94
N ARG A 19 -4.34 -10.46 6.13
CA ARG A 19 -4.18 -11.07 7.46
C ARG A 19 -2.86 -10.65 8.10
N GLU A 20 -1.77 -10.71 7.36
CA GLU A 20 -0.44 -10.29 7.82
C GLU A 20 -0.39 -8.80 8.17
N GLN A 21 -1.01 -7.93 7.37
CA GLN A 21 -1.10 -6.50 7.65
C GLN A 21 -1.83 -6.21 8.97
N ILE A 22 -2.97 -6.86 9.20
CA ILE A 22 -3.76 -6.68 10.43
C ILE A 22 -3.02 -7.24 11.64
N GLU A 23 -2.38 -8.40 11.51
CA GLU A 23 -1.56 -9.00 12.56
C GLU A 23 -0.39 -8.09 12.95
N ASN A 24 0.30 -7.51 11.97
CA ASN A 24 1.40 -6.58 12.21
C ASN A 24 0.93 -5.32 12.94
N LEU A 25 -0.16 -4.70 12.49
CA LEU A 25 -0.73 -3.51 13.12
C LEU A 25 -1.15 -3.81 14.57
N SER A 26 -1.83 -4.94 14.79
CA SER A 26 -2.29 -5.35 16.12
C SER A 26 -1.13 -5.55 17.08
N ARG A 27 -0.06 -6.20 16.62
CA ARG A 27 1.17 -6.39 17.39
C ARG A 27 1.80 -5.04 17.76
N ALA A 28 1.96 -4.15 16.78
CA ALA A 28 2.55 -2.83 16.97
C ALA A 28 1.81 -2.01 18.05
N ILE A 29 0.48 -2.04 18.04
CA ILE A 29 -0.37 -1.41 19.06
C ILE A 29 -0.11 -2.02 20.45
N LEU A 30 -0.12 -3.36 20.54
CA LEU A 30 0.04 -4.06 21.82
C LEU A 30 1.44 -3.91 22.43
N THR A 31 2.48 -3.81 21.59
CA THR A 31 3.88 -3.70 22.03
C THR A 31 4.40 -2.27 22.07
N GLY A 32 3.61 -1.28 21.64
CA GLY A 32 4.04 0.11 21.55
C GLY A 32 5.19 0.33 20.56
N THR A 33 5.28 -0.50 19.51
CA THR A 33 6.28 -0.39 18.45
C THR A 33 5.66 0.18 17.18
N GLU A 34 6.47 0.60 16.22
CA GLU A 34 5.97 1.01 14.90
C GLU A 34 5.51 -0.22 14.08
N PRO A 35 4.40 -0.14 13.33
CA PRO A 35 4.08 -1.14 12.32
C PRO A 35 5.14 -1.18 11.20
N MET A 36 5.15 -2.26 10.42
CA MET A 36 6.07 -2.44 9.28
C MET A 36 5.97 -1.31 8.25
N VAL A 37 4.79 -0.71 8.13
CA VAL A 37 4.57 0.49 7.30
C VAL A 37 4.08 1.59 8.20
N SER A 38 4.94 2.58 8.45
CA SER A 38 4.61 3.74 9.27
C SER A 38 3.64 4.68 8.54
N GLY A 39 3.00 5.57 9.30
CA GLY A 39 2.16 6.63 8.73
C GLY A 39 2.94 7.56 7.78
N HIS A 40 4.22 7.80 8.06
CA HIS A 40 5.09 8.60 7.19
C HIS A 40 5.33 7.92 5.83
N GLU A 41 5.64 6.62 5.82
CA GLU A 41 5.80 5.88 4.57
C GLU A 41 4.47 5.73 3.81
N ALA A 42 3.36 5.48 4.52
CA ALA A 42 2.04 5.38 3.90
C ALA A 42 1.63 6.68 3.18
N ARG A 43 2.01 7.85 3.72
CA ARG A 43 1.76 9.15 3.08
C ARG A 43 2.40 9.26 1.69
N ARG A 44 3.60 8.70 1.49
CA ARG A 44 4.29 8.75 0.19
C ARG A 44 3.51 8.04 -0.91
N SER A 45 2.86 6.92 -0.59
CA SER A 45 1.99 6.22 -1.55
C SER A 45 0.79 7.07 -1.96
N VAL A 46 0.15 7.75 -1.00
CA VAL A 46 -0.97 8.66 -1.28
C VAL A 46 -0.50 9.84 -2.13
N GLU A 47 0.65 10.43 -1.78
CA GLU A 47 1.24 11.54 -2.51
C GLU A 47 1.56 11.16 -3.96
N LEU A 48 2.08 9.95 -4.19
CA LEU A 48 2.33 9.43 -5.53
C LEU A 48 1.03 9.31 -6.35
N ILE A 49 -0.02 8.72 -5.78
CA ILE A 49 -1.33 8.57 -6.46
C ILE A 49 -1.88 9.95 -6.84
N LEU A 50 -1.83 10.91 -5.91
CA LEU A 50 -2.25 12.28 -6.17
C LEU A 50 -1.41 12.95 -7.27
N GLY A 51 -0.09 12.73 -7.27
CA GLY A 51 0.81 13.24 -8.31
C GLY A 51 0.54 12.63 -9.68
N ILE A 52 0.15 11.35 -9.76
CA ILE A 52 -0.30 10.72 -11.02
C ILE A 52 -1.55 11.42 -11.55
N TYR A 53 -2.56 11.66 -10.71
CA TYR A 53 -3.76 12.38 -11.12
C TYR A 53 -3.46 13.82 -11.53
N GLN A 54 -2.56 14.49 -10.81
CA GLN A 54 -2.12 15.83 -11.16
C GLN A 54 -1.40 15.86 -12.51
N SER A 55 -0.46 14.94 -12.74
CA SER A 55 0.29 14.82 -13.99
C SER A 55 -0.65 14.60 -15.18
N ALA A 56 -1.61 13.68 -15.05
CA ALA A 56 -2.61 13.40 -16.08
C ALA A 56 -3.47 14.62 -16.41
N ARG A 57 -3.84 15.41 -15.40
CA ARG A 57 -4.65 16.63 -15.58
C ARG A 57 -3.87 17.77 -16.24
N GLU A 58 -2.58 17.88 -15.97
CA GLU A 58 -1.75 19.02 -16.38
C GLU A 58 -0.84 18.71 -17.58
N GLY A 59 -0.74 17.44 -17.98
CA GLY A 59 0.10 17.00 -19.10
C GLY A 59 1.59 17.17 -18.85
N ARG A 60 2.03 17.19 -17.59
CA ARG A 60 3.44 17.42 -17.20
C ARG A 60 3.84 16.59 -15.99
N GLU A 61 5.13 16.34 -15.85
CA GLU A 61 5.69 15.63 -14.72
C GLU A 61 5.47 16.37 -13.39
N VAL A 62 5.25 15.58 -12.33
CA VAL A 62 5.15 16.02 -10.92
C VAL A 62 6.36 15.45 -10.18
N ARG A 63 7.06 16.31 -9.43
CA ARG A 63 8.23 15.94 -8.62
C ARG A 63 7.85 15.94 -7.14
N PHE A 64 8.29 14.91 -6.43
CA PHE A 64 8.17 14.78 -4.98
C PHE A 64 9.48 15.22 -4.32
N ALA A 65 9.41 15.65 -3.07
CA ALA A 65 10.56 16.06 -2.27
C ALA A 65 11.38 14.86 -1.75
#